data_AF-A0A0K8QUH0-F1
#
_entry.id   AF-A0A0K8QUH0-F1
#
_cell.length_a   1.000
_cell.length_b   1.000
_cell.length_c   1.000
_cell.angle_alpha   90.00
_cell.angle_beta   90.00
_cell.angle_gamma   90.00
#
_symmetry.space_group_name_H-M   'P 1'
#
loop_
_entity.id
_entity.type
_entity.pdbx_description
1 polymer ?
#
loop_
_entity_poly.entity_id
_entity_poly.type
_entity_poly.pdbx_seq_one_letter_code
_entity_poly.pdbx_strand_id
1 'polypeptide(L)'
;MKKFNLLFSMVLISALLFTSCEKETTDPIIDEDPTARITANITENTTWKSGNVYILGGRITVMNGVTLTIEPGVIIKGEAGTGANATALLVARGAKIMAEGTAAKPIIFTSVADEIMPEDITAGNFGSPNLDPDINGLWGGLMVLGKAPISASNESGDVSEVQIEGIPTSDLNGLYGGNVPNDNSGVIKYVSIRHGGANIGSGNEINGLTLGGVGSGTVIENVEVVANQDDGIEWFGGSVNVKNAVVWNAGDDAIDTDQSWSGTLDNFVVIAPGNHNFELDGPEGSMKAGHTIQNGTVVANDPSASRVSSDLINLDDNSMVVLKNIWFTQVGAGQKINRVSFNTGEVSFSGITLNVAADQLATHVNGSIPEGVQAASNPTAKANVSVLNWTWASKAGKFAGL
;
A
#
# COMPACT_ATOMS: atom_id res chain seq x y z
N MET A 1 -34.49 32.74 -100.86
CA MET A 1 -33.93 34.11 -100.94
C MET A 1 -33.40 34.49 -99.57
N LYS A 2 -32.11 34.87 -99.47
CA LYS A 2 -31.49 35.85 -98.53
C LYS A 2 -31.74 35.64 -97.00
N LYS A 3 -30.79 35.74 -96.07
CA LYS A 3 -29.39 36.19 -96.04
C LYS A 3 -28.82 35.82 -94.65
N PHE A 4 -27.49 35.78 -94.61
CA PHE A 4 -26.57 35.56 -93.50
C PHE A 4 -26.43 36.79 -92.55
N ASN A 5 -25.79 36.59 -91.38
CA ASN A 5 -25.14 37.57 -90.46
C ASN A 5 -26.02 38.35 -89.46
N LEU A 6 -25.61 38.70 -88.22
CA LEU A 6 -24.32 38.71 -87.51
C LEU A 6 -24.57 38.84 -85.97
N LEU A 7 -23.55 38.47 -85.19
CA LEU A 7 -23.26 38.66 -83.75
C LEU A 7 -23.95 39.82 -82.98
N PHE A 8 -24.28 39.59 -81.69
CA PHE A 8 -23.62 40.29 -80.58
C PHE A 8 -23.74 39.54 -79.23
N SER A 9 -22.66 39.63 -78.47
CA SER A 9 -22.31 38.88 -77.26
C SER A 9 -23.18 39.15 -76.03
N MET A 10 -23.35 38.12 -75.19
CA MET A 10 -23.49 38.30 -73.73
C MET A 10 -22.68 37.21 -73.02
N VAL A 11 -21.72 37.65 -72.21
CA VAL A 11 -20.80 36.85 -71.41
C VAL A 11 -21.57 36.28 -70.22
N LEU A 12 -21.59 34.95 -70.08
CA LEU A 12 -22.09 34.25 -68.90
C LEU A 12 -20.89 33.81 -68.05
N ILE A 13 -20.78 34.34 -66.83
CA ILE A 13 -19.82 33.90 -65.83
C ILE A 13 -20.37 32.61 -65.21
N SER A 14 -19.84 31.46 -65.60
CA SER A 14 -20.09 30.18 -64.94
C SER A 14 -18.99 29.91 -63.92
N ALA A 15 -19.35 29.91 -62.63
CA ALA A 15 -18.48 29.48 -61.55
C ALA A 15 -18.17 27.98 -61.71
N LEU A 16 -16.91 27.67 -62.05
CA LEU A 16 -16.35 26.33 -61.99
C LEU A 16 -15.92 26.06 -60.54
N LEU A 17 -16.64 25.17 -59.88
CA LEU A 17 -16.20 24.54 -58.64
C LEU A 17 -15.02 23.61 -58.99
N PHE A 18 -13.81 24.02 -58.65
CA PHE A 18 -12.67 23.12 -58.58
C PHE A 18 -12.77 22.34 -57.27
N THR A 19 -13.09 21.05 -57.36
CA THR A 19 -12.93 20.11 -56.25
C THR A 19 -11.43 19.79 -56.13
N SER A 20 -10.73 20.51 -55.26
CA SER A 20 -9.39 20.10 -54.83
C SER A 20 -9.56 18.96 -53.83
N CYS A 21 -9.17 17.75 -54.21
CA CYS A 21 -8.83 16.72 -53.23
C CYS A 21 -7.49 17.12 -52.62
N GLU A 22 -7.51 17.91 -51.55
CA GLU A 22 -6.40 17.88 -50.60
C GLU A 22 -6.43 16.50 -49.94
N LYS A 23 -5.39 15.73 -50.20
CA LYS A 23 -5.13 14.48 -49.51
C LYS A 23 -4.66 14.88 -48.12
N GLU A 24 -5.59 15.14 -47.21
CA GLU A 24 -5.28 15.16 -45.79
C GLU A 24 -4.77 13.77 -45.43
N THR A 25 -3.47 13.69 -45.16
CA THR A 25 -2.89 12.58 -44.43
C THR A 25 -3.36 12.72 -43.00
N THR A 26 -4.60 12.32 -42.73
CA THR A 26 -4.94 11.85 -41.39
C THR A 26 -4.20 10.54 -41.24
N ASP A 27 -2.99 10.60 -40.68
CA ASP A 27 -2.40 9.43 -40.06
C ASP A 27 -3.50 8.82 -39.17
N PRO A 28 -3.74 7.49 -39.22
CA PRO A 28 -4.65 6.88 -38.28
C PRO A 28 -4.10 7.21 -36.89
N ILE A 29 -4.87 7.95 -36.11
CA ILE A 29 -4.69 7.98 -34.66
C ILE A 29 -4.96 6.54 -34.24
N ILE A 30 -3.89 5.76 -34.08
CA ILE A 30 -3.94 4.51 -33.37
C ILE A 30 -4.18 4.94 -31.93
N ASP A 31 -5.45 4.91 -31.54
CA ASP A 31 -5.85 4.88 -30.14
C ASP A 31 -5.31 3.55 -29.60
N GLU A 32 -4.03 3.54 -29.20
CA GLU A 32 -3.54 2.43 -28.39
C GLU A 32 -4.36 2.48 -27.12
N ASP A 33 -5.29 1.53 -26.98
CA ASP A 33 -6.02 1.34 -25.74
C ASP A 33 -4.99 1.37 -24.60
N PRO A 34 -5.02 2.38 -23.71
CA PRO A 34 -4.02 2.52 -22.67
C PRO A 34 -4.17 1.40 -21.62
N THR A 35 -5.09 0.46 -21.82
CA THR A 35 -5.41 -0.63 -20.90
C THR A 35 -4.85 -1.97 -21.37
N ALA A 36 -4.00 -2.60 -20.54
CA ALA A 36 -3.50 -3.95 -20.77
C ALA A 36 -3.98 -4.91 -19.69
N ARG A 37 -4.71 -5.97 -20.07
CA ARG A 37 -5.13 -7.03 -19.14
C ARG A 37 -4.07 -8.12 -19.02
N ILE A 38 -3.61 -8.38 -17.80
CA ILE A 38 -2.58 -9.35 -17.44
C ILE A 38 -3.24 -10.56 -16.78
N THR A 39 -3.16 -11.72 -17.43
CA THR A 39 -3.83 -12.97 -16.97
C THR A 39 -2.86 -14.12 -16.73
N ALA A 40 -1.55 -13.87 -16.82
CA ALA A 40 -0.51 -14.87 -16.65
C ALA A 40 0.65 -14.30 -15.81
N ASN A 41 1.37 -15.19 -15.14
CA ASN A 41 2.56 -14.83 -14.39
C ASN A 41 3.62 -14.18 -15.30
N ILE A 42 4.39 -13.26 -14.72
CA ILE A 42 5.45 -12.52 -15.39
C ILE A 42 6.72 -13.37 -15.32
N THR A 43 7.01 -14.06 -16.43
CA THR A 43 8.12 -15.02 -16.55
C THR A 43 9.38 -14.43 -17.18
N GLU A 44 9.32 -13.20 -17.66
CA GLU A 44 10.45 -12.46 -18.23
C GLU A 44 10.42 -10.99 -17.80
N ASN A 45 11.58 -10.35 -17.84
CA ASN A 45 11.70 -8.95 -17.43
C ASN A 45 10.72 -8.09 -18.23
N THR A 46 9.86 -7.39 -17.50
CA THR A 46 8.73 -6.66 -18.08
C THR A 46 8.74 -5.23 -17.59
N THR A 47 8.33 -4.30 -18.44
CA THR A 47 8.15 -2.89 -18.08
C THR A 47 6.71 -2.46 -18.33
N TRP A 48 6.06 -1.98 -17.28
CA TRP A 48 4.78 -1.30 -17.33
C TRP A 48 5.01 0.19 -17.49
N LYS A 49 4.51 0.75 -18.58
CA LYS A 49 4.86 2.10 -19.07
C LYS A 49 3.89 3.16 -18.57
N SER A 50 4.44 4.35 -18.34
CA SER A 50 3.69 5.53 -17.91
C SER A 50 2.54 5.85 -18.87
N GLY A 51 1.41 6.31 -18.34
CA GLY A 51 0.23 6.65 -19.14
C GLY A 51 -0.71 5.48 -19.42
N ASN A 52 -0.36 4.27 -18.96
CA ASN A 52 -1.17 3.07 -19.13
C ASN A 52 -1.82 2.61 -17.82
N VAL A 53 -2.92 1.87 -17.98
CA VAL A 53 -3.62 1.10 -16.95
C VAL A 53 -3.34 -0.39 -17.17
N TYR A 54 -2.94 -1.11 -16.12
CA TYR A 54 -2.73 -2.56 -16.17
C TYR A 54 -3.77 -3.26 -15.31
N ILE A 55 -4.56 -4.16 -15.89
CA ILE A 55 -5.61 -4.90 -15.18
C ILE A 55 -5.12 -6.31 -14.83
N LEU A 56 -4.99 -6.64 -13.56
CA LEU A 56 -4.71 -8.00 -13.09
C LEU A 56 -5.99 -8.82 -13.15
N GLY A 57 -6.02 -9.87 -13.98
CA GLY A 57 -7.17 -10.76 -14.15
C GLY A 57 -7.28 -11.89 -13.11
N GLY A 58 -6.49 -11.80 -12.04
CA GLY A 58 -6.35 -12.82 -10.99
C GLY A 58 -5.04 -12.63 -10.24
N ARG A 59 -4.60 -13.63 -9.45
CA ARG A 59 -3.27 -13.59 -8.85
C ARG A 59 -2.19 -13.67 -9.92
N ILE A 60 -1.40 -12.61 -10.07
CA ILE A 60 -0.27 -12.52 -11.00
C ILE A 60 1.02 -12.57 -10.19
N THR A 61 1.89 -13.52 -10.52
CA THR A 61 3.20 -13.67 -9.87
C THR A 61 4.31 -13.11 -10.74
N VAL A 62 5.19 -12.27 -10.18
CA VAL A 62 6.53 -12.00 -10.73
C VAL A 62 7.44 -13.14 -10.31
N MET A 63 7.88 -13.94 -11.29
CA MET A 63 8.59 -15.19 -11.02
C MET A 63 10.02 -14.96 -10.53
N ASN A 64 10.57 -15.92 -9.79
CA ASN A 64 11.96 -15.90 -9.34
C ASN A 64 12.95 -15.59 -10.49
N GLY A 65 13.87 -14.66 -10.28
CA GLY A 65 14.85 -14.22 -11.28
C GLY A 65 14.32 -13.15 -12.25
N VAL A 66 13.05 -12.78 -12.16
CA VAL A 66 12.41 -11.79 -13.03
C VAL A 66 12.30 -10.44 -12.34
N THR A 67 12.44 -9.37 -13.10
CA THR A 67 12.20 -7.99 -12.66
C THR A 67 10.96 -7.42 -13.37
N LEU A 68 9.99 -6.96 -12.59
CA LEU A 68 8.91 -6.09 -13.05
C LEU A 68 9.28 -4.64 -12.78
N THR A 69 9.43 -3.84 -13.83
CA THR A 69 9.61 -2.39 -13.73
C THR A 69 8.29 -1.69 -13.97
N ILE A 70 7.91 -0.76 -13.09
CA ILE A 70 6.69 0.02 -13.19
C ILE A 70 7.09 1.50 -13.21
N GLU A 71 6.83 2.16 -14.32
CA GLU A 71 7.17 3.58 -14.48
C GLU A 71 6.24 4.51 -13.67
N PRO A 72 6.64 5.77 -13.38
CA PRO A 72 5.83 6.71 -12.62
C PRO A 72 4.45 6.96 -13.24
N GLY A 73 3.41 7.01 -12.39
CA GLY A 73 2.05 7.35 -12.81
C GLY A 73 1.26 6.19 -13.44
N VAL A 74 1.82 4.98 -13.46
CA VAL A 74 1.07 3.78 -13.84
C VAL A 74 -0.04 3.49 -12.83
N ILE A 75 -1.19 3.09 -13.35
CA ILE A 75 -2.31 2.58 -12.54
C ILE A 75 -2.44 1.07 -12.78
N ILE A 76 -2.52 0.32 -11.69
CA ILE A 76 -2.69 -1.13 -11.68
C ILE A 76 -4.02 -1.42 -11.01
N LYS A 77 -4.90 -2.16 -11.68
CA LYS A 77 -6.25 -2.47 -11.20
C LYS A 77 -6.43 -3.98 -11.04
N GLY A 78 -6.88 -4.43 -9.87
CA GLY A 78 -7.28 -5.82 -9.64
C GLY A 78 -8.73 -6.06 -10.02
N GLU A 79 -9.01 -7.11 -10.80
CA GLU A 79 -10.36 -7.66 -10.93
C GLU A 79 -10.83 -8.27 -9.60
N ALA A 80 -12.14 -8.36 -9.41
CA ALA A 80 -12.70 -9.02 -8.24
C ALA A 80 -12.28 -10.50 -8.16
N GLY A 81 -11.95 -10.96 -6.96
CA GLY A 81 -11.63 -12.34 -6.65
C GLY A 81 -11.81 -12.58 -5.16
N THR A 82 -12.09 -13.83 -4.76
CA THR A 82 -12.35 -14.18 -3.36
C THR A 82 -11.59 -15.42 -2.95
N GLY A 83 -11.24 -15.51 -1.66
CA GLY A 83 -10.53 -16.66 -1.10
C GLY A 83 -9.20 -16.91 -1.83
N ALA A 84 -8.86 -18.19 -2.05
CA ALA A 84 -7.62 -18.60 -2.74
C ALA A 84 -7.45 -18.07 -4.18
N ASN A 85 -8.52 -17.51 -4.77
CA ASN A 85 -8.54 -16.89 -6.10
C ASN A 85 -8.57 -15.35 -6.03
N ALA A 86 -8.33 -14.75 -4.87
CA ALA A 86 -8.21 -13.31 -4.74
C ALA A 86 -7.14 -12.77 -5.71
N THR A 87 -7.49 -11.69 -6.41
CA THR A 87 -6.60 -11.03 -7.35
C THR A 87 -5.53 -10.27 -6.59
N ALA A 88 -4.25 -10.58 -6.80
CA ALA A 88 -3.14 -9.92 -6.11
C ALA A 88 -1.93 -9.84 -7.05
N LEU A 89 -1.01 -8.93 -6.74
CA LEU A 89 0.34 -8.97 -7.32
C LEU A 89 1.28 -9.61 -6.29
N LEU A 90 1.83 -10.76 -6.65
CA LEU A 90 2.79 -11.49 -5.83
C LEU A 90 4.20 -11.35 -6.41
N VAL A 91 5.13 -10.78 -5.66
CA VAL A 91 6.56 -10.76 -5.99
C VAL A 91 7.21 -11.93 -5.25
N ALA A 92 7.45 -13.03 -5.96
CA ALA A 92 8.00 -14.25 -5.37
C ALA A 92 9.46 -14.06 -4.93
N ARG A 93 9.94 -14.91 -4.02
CA ARG A 93 11.35 -14.90 -3.59
C ARG A 93 12.33 -14.89 -4.77
N GLY A 94 13.25 -13.94 -4.75
CA GLY A 94 14.27 -13.78 -5.79
C GLY A 94 13.77 -13.07 -7.06
N ALA A 95 12.50 -12.71 -7.14
CA ALA A 95 11.99 -11.73 -8.09
C ALA A 95 12.24 -10.29 -7.59
N LYS A 96 12.02 -9.31 -8.45
CA LYS A 96 12.11 -7.89 -8.11
C LYS A 96 10.93 -7.09 -8.65
N ILE A 97 10.50 -6.12 -7.86
CA ILE A 97 9.61 -5.03 -8.30
C ILE A 97 10.39 -3.71 -8.26
N MET A 98 10.37 -2.97 -9.36
CA MET A 98 10.95 -1.63 -9.47
C MET A 98 9.80 -0.64 -9.72
N ALA A 99 9.05 -0.34 -8.67
CA ALA A 99 7.93 0.60 -8.68
C ALA A 99 8.38 1.95 -8.12
N GLU A 100 8.94 2.78 -9.00
CA GLU A 100 9.58 4.05 -8.63
C GLU A 100 8.73 5.24 -9.07
N GLY A 101 7.58 5.43 -8.42
CA GLY A 101 6.76 6.61 -8.60
C GLY A 101 7.45 7.89 -8.12
N THR A 102 6.75 9.02 -8.26
CA THR A 102 7.19 10.32 -7.71
C THR A 102 6.04 11.00 -7.00
N ALA A 103 6.32 12.01 -6.17
CA ALA A 103 5.27 12.81 -5.52
C ALA A 103 4.27 13.45 -6.50
N ALA A 104 4.69 13.71 -7.75
CA ALA A 104 3.86 14.28 -8.80
C ALA A 104 3.17 13.21 -9.68
N LYS A 105 3.71 11.99 -9.70
CA LYS A 105 3.21 10.85 -10.49
C LYS A 105 3.34 9.57 -9.65
N PRO A 106 2.53 9.44 -8.58
CA PRO A 106 2.53 8.21 -7.78
C PRO A 106 2.05 7.04 -8.63
N ILE A 107 2.50 5.84 -8.30
CA ILE A 107 1.95 4.59 -8.85
C ILE A 107 0.76 4.20 -7.97
N ILE A 108 -0.35 3.80 -8.59
CA ILE A 108 -1.57 3.44 -7.86
C ILE A 108 -1.93 1.99 -8.14
N PHE A 109 -2.04 1.20 -7.08
CA PHE A 109 -2.68 -0.11 -7.08
C PHE A 109 -4.09 0.03 -6.50
N THR A 110 -5.10 -0.41 -7.22
CA THR A 110 -6.52 -0.27 -6.84
C THR A 110 -7.37 -1.37 -7.47
N SER A 111 -8.69 -1.27 -7.39
CA SER A 111 -9.64 -2.19 -8.05
C SER A 111 -10.07 -1.68 -9.42
N VAL A 112 -10.55 -2.57 -10.29
CA VAL A 112 -11.26 -2.19 -11.53
C VAL A 112 -12.53 -1.36 -11.29
N ALA A 113 -13.07 -1.36 -10.07
CA ALA A 113 -14.20 -0.51 -9.68
C ALA A 113 -13.80 0.96 -9.43
N ASP A 114 -12.52 1.24 -9.20
CA ASP A 114 -12.00 2.61 -9.05
C ASP A 114 -11.85 3.23 -10.44
N GLU A 115 -12.54 4.34 -10.69
CA GLU A 115 -12.57 5.03 -11.98
C GLU A 115 -11.35 5.94 -12.19
N ILE A 116 -10.37 5.95 -11.28
CA ILE A 116 -9.15 6.74 -11.44
C ILE A 116 -8.40 6.40 -12.74
N MET A 117 -7.98 7.42 -13.46
CA MET A 117 -7.26 7.31 -14.74
C MET A 117 -5.96 8.14 -14.76
N PRO A 118 -5.04 7.90 -15.71
CA PRO A 118 -3.76 8.61 -15.77
C PRO A 118 -3.88 10.14 -15.87
N GLU A 119 -4.97 10.65 -16.44
CA GLU A 119 -5.30 12.08 -16.48
C GLU A 119 -5.52 12.68 -15.08
N ASP A 120 -6.09 11.94 -14.13
CA ASP A 120 -6.28 12.38 -12.75
C ASP A 120 -4.93 12.59 -12.05
N ILE A 121 -4.00 11.65 -12.26
CA ILE A 121 -2.62 11.76 -11.77
C ILE A 121 -1.94 12.99 -12.34
N THR A 122 -2.10 13.21 -13.64
CA THR A 122 -1.52 14.37 -14.33
C THR A 122 -2.11 15.69 -13.82
N ALA A 123 -3.39 15.70 -13.43
CA ALA A 123 -4.06 16.85 -12.82
C ALA A 123 -3.71 17.04 -11.33
N GLY A 124 -3.01 16.10 -10.69
CA GLY A 124 -2.72 16.12 -9.27
C GLY A 124 -3.89 15.67 -8.38
N ASN A 125 -4.92 15.06 -8.98
CA ASN A 125 -6.07 14.49 -8.32
C ASN A 125 -5.75 13.05 -7.93
N PHE A 126 -5.15 12.88 -6.75
CA PHE A 126 -4.70 11.55 -6.33
C PHE A 126 -5.76 10.73 -5.62
N GLY A 127 -6.93 11.26 -5.26
CA GLY A 127 -7.99 10.45 -4.65
C GLY A 127 -8.76 9.61 -5.68
N SER A 128 -9.44 8.55 -5.22
CA SER A 128 -10.43 7.89 -6.09
C SER A 128 -11.54 8.89 -6.46
N PRO A 129 -11.94 8.96 -7.74
CA PRO A 129 -13.00 9.87 -8.18
C PRO A 129 -14.40 9.38 -7.81
N ASN A 130 -14.57 8.09 -7.51
CA ASN A 130 -15.89 7.47 -7.35
C ASN A 130 -16.03 6.55 -6.14
N LEU A 131 -14.94 6.07 -5.54
CA LEU A 131 -14.99 5.21 -4.35
C LEU A 131 -14.66 5.97 -3.08
N ASP A 132 -15.46 5.72 -2.04
CA ASP A 132 -15.20 6.23 -0.70
C ASP A 132 -14.00 5.47 -0.07
N PRO A 133 -13.20 6.15 0.80
CA PRO A 133 -12.00 5.59 1.41
C PRO A 133 -12.29 4.59 2.55
N ASP A 134 -13.49 4.02 2.60
CA ASP A 134 -13.91 2.93 3.49
C ASP A 134 -14.43 1.71 2.73
N ILE A 135 -14.56 1.79 1.40
CA ILE A 135 -14.85 0.65 0.54
C ILE A 135 -13.60 -0.21 0.43
N ASN A 136 -13.66 -1.45 0.90
CA ASN A 136 -12.52 -2.36 0.95
C ASN A 136 -12.84 -3.73 0.33
N GLY A 137 -11.85 -4.62 0.25
CA GLY A 137 -12.07 -6.01 -0.13
C GLY A 137 -12.35 -6.22 -1.61
N LEU A 138 -11.92 -5.29 -2.48
CA LEU A 138 -12.24 -5.33 -3.90
C LEU A 138 -11.19 -6.09 -4.74
N TRP A 139 -10.02 -6.33 -4.16
CA TRP A 139 -8.93 -7.18 -4.66
C TRP A 139 -7.98 -7.49 -3.49
N GLY A 140 -7.04 -8.43 -3.66
CA GLY A 140 -6.15 -8.91 -2.60
C GLY A 140 -5.15 -7.87 -2.09
N GLY A 141 -4.21 -7.41 -2.92
CA GLY A 141 -3.16 -6.48 -2.47
C GLY A 141 -1.80 -6.72 -3.12
N LEU A 142 -0.76 -6.10 -2.56
CA LEU A 142 0.62 -6.26 -3.00
C LEU A 142 1.40 -7.10 -1.99
N MET A 143 1.91 -8.25 -2.45
CA MET A 143 2.67 -9.18 -1.62
C MET A 143 4.12 -9.23 -2.11
N VAL A 144 5.07 -9.00 -1.21
CA VAL A 144 6.52 -9.05 -1.52
C VAL A 144 7.19 -10.07 -0.63
N LEU A 145 7.73 -11.12 -1.26
CA LEU A 145 8.37 -12.22 -0.55
C LEU A 145 9.88 -12.20 -0.80
N GLY A 146 10.65 -12.27 0.28
CA GLY A 146 12.11 -12.21 0.27
C GLY A 146 12.77 -13.41 0.94
N LYS A 147 14.11 -13.34 0.97
CA LYS A 147 14.99 -14.39 1.50
C LYS A 147 15.63 -14.03 2.85
N ALA A 148 15.18 -12.95 3.49
CA ALA A 148 15.69 -12.55 4.78
C ALA A 148 15.19 -13.48 5.91
N PRO A 149 15.92 -13.57 7.03
CA PRO A 149 15.52 -14.40 8.15
C PRO A 149 14.14 -14.06 8.70
N ILE A 150 13.44 -15.09 9.15
CA ILE A 150 12.14 -15.03 9.84
C ILE A 150 12.22 -15.92 11.07
N SER A 151 11.42 -15.63 12.09
CA SER A 151 11.29 -16.50 13.26
C SER A 151 10.01 -17.31 13.15
N ALA A 152 10.13 -18.52 12.59
CA ALA A 152 9.02 -19.44 12.36
C ALA A 152 9.38 -20.84 12.88
N SER A 153 8.37 -21.59 13.32
CA SER A 153 8.53 -22.99 13.74
C SER A 153 7.33 -23.84 13.35
N ASN A 154 7.52 -25.17 13.33
CA ASN A 154 6.44 -26.14 13.20
C ASN A 154 6.63 -27.29 14.19
N GLU A 155 5.83 -28.35 14.07
CA GLU A 155 5.90 -29.53 14.97
C GLU A 155 7.29 -30.19 15.03
N SER A 156 8.15 -29.97 14.03
CA SER A 156 9.52 -30.51 13.95
C SER A 156 10.60 -29.53 14.45
N GLY A 157 10.24 -28.32 14.89
CA GLY A 157 11.14 -27.28 15.35
C GLY A 157 11.20 -26.06 14.42
N ASP A 158 12.27 -25.26 14.57
CA ASP A 158 12.48 -24.06 13.76
C ASP A 158 12.57 -24.37 12.26
N VAL A 159 11.97 -23.49 11.46
CA VAL A 159 12.05 -23.52 10.00
C VAL A 159 12.56 -22.19 9.47
N SER A 160 13.33 -22.24 8.38
CA SER A 160 13.85 -21.02 7.74
C SER A 160 12.90 -20.42 6.72
N GLU A 161 11.86 -21.16 6.33
CA GLU A 161 10.94 -20.80 5.26
C GLU A 161 9.54 -21.31 5.60
N VAL A 162 8.52 -20.49 5.34
CA VAL A 162 7.10 -20.83 5.50
C VAL A 162 6.32 -20.33 4.29
N GLN A 163 5.12 -20.86 4.13
CA GLN A 163 4.16 -20.40 3.13
C GLN A 163 3.48 -19.14 3.67
N ILE A 164 3.48 -18.06 2.90
CA ILE A 164 2.72 -16.85 3.24
C ILE A 164 1.24 -17.20 3.24
N GLU A 165 0.53 -16.66 4.22
CA GLU A 165 -0.93 -16.62 4.19
C GLU A 165 -1.46 -15.94 2.92
N GLY A 166 -2.72 -16.19 2.59
CA GLY A 166 -3.31 -15.75 1.34
C GLY A 166 -3.03 -16.68 0.15
N ILE A 167 -1.92 -17.42 0.18
CA ILE A 167 -1.44 -18.23 -0.94
C ILE A 167 -1.48 -19.73 -0.61
N PRO A 168 -2.19 -20.56 -1.41
CA PRO A 168 -2.22 -22.01 -1.19
C PRO A 168 -0.83 -22.65 -1.16
N THR A 169 -0.61 -23.60 -0.24
CA THR A 169 0.66 -24.33 -0.09
C THR A 169 1.11 -25.12 -1.34
N SER A 170 0.19 -25.37 -2.28
CA SER A 170 0.51 -25.95 -3.59
C SER A 170 1.22 -24.98 -4.54
N ASP A 171 1.12 -23.67 -4.28
CA ASP A 171 1.77 -22.61 -5.05
C ASP A 171 3.07 -22.18 -4.35
N LEU A 172 4.17 -22.81 -4.75
CA LEU A 172 5.50 -22.59 -4.16
C LEU A 172 6.02 -21.16 -4.31
N ASN A 173 5.38 -20.33 -5.13
CA ASN A 173 5.72 -18.92 -5.24
C ASN A 173 5.37 -18.12 -3.98
N GLY A 174 4.49 -18.65 -3.12
CA GLY A 174 4.13 -18.07 -1.82
C GLY A 174 5.09 -18.43 -0.68
N LEU A 175 6.15 -19.20 -0.92
CA LEU A 175 7.18 -19.38 0.10
C LEU A 175 7.90 -18.06 0.34
N TYR A 176 8.22 -17.74 1.59
CA TYR A 176 9.07 -16.62 2.04
C TYR A 176 10.08 -17.07 3.11
N GLY A 177 11.03 -16.21 3.43
CA GLY A 177 12.06 -16.49 4.43
C GLY A 177 13.36 -17.03 3.85
N GLY A 178 14.37 -17.16 4.72
CA GLY A 178 15.69 -17.67 4.36
C GLY A 178 16.76 -17.21 5.34
N ASN A 179 17.96 -16.96 4.81
CA ASN A 179 19.14 -16.62 5.61
C ASN A 179 19.94 -15.44 5.02
N VAL A 180 19.30 -14.58 4.21
CA VAL A 180 19.94 -13.46 3.52
C VAL A 180 19.39 -12.12 4.05
N PRO A 181 19.90 -11.59 5.18
CA PRO A 181 19.37 -10.37 5.79
C PRO A 181 19.41 -9.12 4.89
N ASN A 182 20.23 -9.12 3.84
CA ASN A 182 20.32 -8.04 2.87
C ASN A 182 19.75 -8.42 1.50
N ASP A 183 18.81 -9.37 1.46
CA ASP A 183 18.04 -9.69 0.25
C ASP A 183 17.40 -8.42 -0.32
N ASN A 184 17.24 -8.39 -1.64
CA ASN A 184 16.78 -7.21 -2.36
C ASN A 184 15.66 -7.60 -3.33
N SER A 185 14.43 -7.32 -2.90
CA SER A 185 13.18 -7.51 -3.65
C SER A 185 12.84 -6.30 -4.54
N GLY A 186 13.70 -5.28 -4.59
CA GLY A 186 13.60 -4.12 -5.46
C GLY A 186 13.30 -2.80 -4.73
N VAL A 187 12.47 -1.96 -5.34
CA VAL A 187 12.14 -0.61 -4.90
C VAL A 187 10.63 -0.37 -5.01
N ILE A 188 10.03 0.15 -3.94
CA ILE A 188 8.64 0.61 -3.87
C ILE A 188 8.67 2.05 -3.36
N LYS A 189 8.40 3.01 -4.25
CA LYS A 189 8.49 4.43 -3.93
C LYS A 189 7.32 5.23 -4.50
N TYR A 190 6.67 6.05 -3.67
CA TYR A 190 5.47 6.82 -4.03
C TYR A 190 4.38 5.91 -4.62
N VAL A 191 4.00 4.91 -3.83
CA VAL A 191 3.01 3.88 -4.19
C VAL A 191 1.80 3.98 -3.27
N SER A 192 0.62 4.11 -3.85
CA SER A 192 -0.66 4.09 -3.13
C SER A 192 -1.40 2.78 -3.44
N ILE A 193 -1.75 2.02 -2.42
CA ILE A 193 -2.44 0.72 -2.50
C ILE A 193 -3.82 0.90 -1.88
N ARG A 194 -4.89 0.58 -2.61
CA ARG A 194 -6.25 1.00 -2.25
C ARG A 194 -7.26 -0.10 -2.39
N HIS A 195 -8.29 -0.06 -1.55
CA HIS A 195 -9.48 -0.90 -1.66
C HIS A 195 -9.14 -2.40 -1.71
N GLY A 196 -8.00 -2.75 -1.11
CA GLY A 196 -7.43 -4.09 -1.12
C GLY A 196 -8.00 -4.97 -0.03
N GLY A 197 -7.30 -6.06 0.21
CA GLY A 197 -7.56 -7.03 1.25
C GLY A 197 -8.46 -8.15 0.78
N ALA A 198 -8.20 -9.36 1.27
CA ALA A 198 -9.10 -10.48 1.03
C ALA A 198 -9.12 -11.43 2.22
N ASN A 199 -10.26 -11.53 2.90
CA ASN A 199 -10.44 -12.55 3.92
C ASN A 199 -10.65 -13.93 3.27
N ILE A 200 -9.72 -14.87 3.49
CA ILE A 200 -9.80 -16.25 2.97
C ILE A 200 -10.31 -17.22 4.05
N GLY A 201 -10.06 -16.91 5.31
CA GLY A 201 -10.56 -17.58 6.51
C GLY A 201 -9.74 -17.14 7.72
N SER A 202 -10.13 -17.53 8.93
CA SER A 202 -9.47 -17.09 10.17
C SER A 202 -7.95 -17.32 10.14
N GLY A 203 -7.17 -16.24 10.23
CA GLY A 203 -5.70 -16.28 10.24
C GLY A 203 -5.10 -16.73 8.90
N ASN A 204 -5.79 -16.42 7.82
CA ASN A 204 -5.36 -16.62 6.45
C ASN A 204 -6.00 -15.54 5.58
N GLU A 205 -5.30 -14.43 5.42
CA GLU A 205 -5.80 -13.27 4.72
C GLU A 205 -4.76 -12.71 3.72
N ILE A 206 -5.12 -11.65 3.01
CA ILE A 206 -4.19 -10.88 2.17
C ILE A 206 -4.28 -9.43 2.62
N ASN A 207 -3.14 -8.82 2.85
CA ASN A 207 -3.02 -7.47 3.40
C ASN A 207 -2.84 -6.41 2.31
N GLY A 208 -2.85 -5.13 2.69
CA GLY A 208 -2.61 -4.05 1.74
C GLY A 208 -1.20 -4.16 1.16
N LEU A 209 -0.21 -4.15 2.06
CA LEU A 209 1.18 -4.44 1.74
C LEU A 209 1.70 -5.55 2.65
N THR A 210 1.77 -6.77 2.11
CA THR A 210 2.35 -7.94 2.80
C THR A 210 3.86 -8.02 2.53
N LEU A 211 4.66 -8.07 3.60
CA LEU A 211 6.13 -8.11 3.54
C LEU A 211 6.68 -9.37 4.22
N GLY A 212 6.75 -10.48 3.48
CA GLY A 212 7.27 -11.75 3.99
C GLY A 212 8.77 -11.89 3.80
N GLY A 213 9.55 -11.87 4.89
CA GLY A 213 11.00 -12.12 4.84
C GLY A 213 11.76 -11.15 3.92
N VAL A 214 11.30 -9.91 3.78
CA VAL A 214 11.91 -8.92 2.88
C VAL A 214 13.20 -8.38 3.50
N GLY A 215 14.28 -8.37 2.72
CA GLY A 215 15.60 -7.98 3.20
C GLY A 215 15.89 -6.48 3.14
N SER A 216 16.89 -6.06 3.92
CA SER A 216 17.35 -4.67 4.04
C SER A 216 17.99 -4.08 2.77
N GLY A 217 18.22 -4.91 1.74
CA GLY A 217 18.62 -4.45 0.42
C GLY A 217 17.45 -3.86 -0.40
N THR A 218 16.22 -4.07 0.05
CA THR A 218 14.98 -3.54 -0.56
C THR A 218 14.72 -2.12 -0.06
N VAL A 219 14.23 -1.24 -0.93
CA VAL A 219 13.86 0.14 -0.57
C VAL A 219 12.34 0.29 -0.61
N ILE A 220 11.74 0.65 0.53
CA ILE A 220 10.31 0.97 0.60
C ILE A 220 10.17 2.35 1.24
N GLU A 221 9.79 3.35 0.45
CA GLU A 221 9.68 4.73 0.91
C GLU A 221 8.48 5.46 0.30
N ASN A 222 7.71 6.21 1.08
CA ASN A 222 6.53 6.93 0.59
C ASN A 222 5.50 5.93 0.06
N VAL A 223 4.91 5.18 0.98
CA VAL A 223 3.82 4.25 0.69
C VAL A 223 2.55 4.69 1.40
N GLU A 224 1.41 4.50 0.74
CA GLU A 224 0.09 4.73 1.33
C GLU A 224 -0.75 3.48 1.12
N VAL A 225 -1.44 3.04 2.17
CA VAL A 225 -2.48 2.00 2.10
C VAL A 225 -3.79 2.62 2.55
N VAL A 226 -4.84 2.51 1.72
CA VAL A 226 -6.18 3.07 1.99
C VAL A 226 -7.23 1.99 1.85
N ALA A 227 -8.12 1.87 2.84
CA ALA A 227 -9.28 0.98 2.79
C ALA A 227 -8.89 -0.47 2.44
N ASN A 228 -7.88 -1.02 3.12
CA ASN A 228 -7.63 -2.46 3.06
C ASN A 228 -8.72 -3.19 3.86
N GLN A 229 -9.17 -4.37 3.43
CA GLN A 229 -10.16 -5.16 4.19
C GLN A 229 -9.57 -5.74 5.47
N ASP A 230 -8.29 -6.04 5.41
CA ASP A 230 -7.50 -6.60 6.49
C ASP A 230 -6.43 -5.59 6.89
N ASP A 231 -5.21 -6.02 7.13
CA ASP A 231 -4.18 -5.14 7.63
C ASP A 231 -3.68 -4.11 6.61
N GLY A 232 -3.25 -2.97 7.12
CA GLY A 232 -2.62 -1.94 6.31
C GLY A 232 -1.29 -2.42 5.73
N ILE A 233 -0.30 -2.56 6.60
CA ILE A 233 1.01 -3.10 6.27
C ILE A 233 1.34 -4.16 7.31
N GLU A 234 1.71 -5.34 6.84
CA GLU A 234 2.09 -6.45 7.69
C GLU A 234 3.46 -6.99 7.32
N TRP A 235 4.28 -7.24 8.33
CA TRP A 235 5.61 -7.83 8.18
C TRP A 235 5.65 -9.22 8.78
N PHE A 236 5.96 -10.22 7.96
CA PHE A 236 6.28 -11.56 8.43
C PHE A 236 7.80 -11.73 8.45
N GLY A 237 8.42 -11.36 9.57
CA GLY A 237 9.86 -11.37 9.74
C GLY A 237 10.62 -10.45 8.76
N GLY A 238 11.88 -10.79 8.46
CA GLY A 238 12.72 -10.00 7.57
C GLY A 238 13.42 -8.81 8.24
N SER A 239 13.98 -7.91 7.43
CA SER A 239 14.86 -6.82 7.88
C SER A 239 14.72 -5.53 7.07
N VAL A 240 13.71 -5.46 6.19
CA VAL A 240 13.44 -4.28 5.37
C VAL A 240 13.11 -3.07 6.24
N ASN A 241 13.61 -1.90 5.87
CA ASN A 241 13.19 -0.64 6.47
C ASN A 241 12.09 0.00 5.62
N VAL A 242 11.11 0.60 6.27
CA VAL A 242 10.05 1.38 5.62
C VAL A 242 10.10 2.80 6.14
N LYS A 243 10.05 3.78 5.22
CA LYS A 243 10.07 5.19 5.57
C LYS A 243 8.92 5.94 4.92
N ASN A 244 8.29 6.88 5.64
CA ASN A 244 7.16 7.66 5.12
C ASN A 244 5.99 6.74 4.71
N ALA A 245 5.28 6.20 5.70
CA ALA A 245 4.10 5.35 5.47
C ALA A 245 2.80 6.03 5.90
N VAL A 246 1.72 5.77 5.19
CA VAL A 246 0.36 6.14 5.60
C VAL A 246 -0.51 4.91 5.56
N VAL A 247 -1.23 4.64 6.63
CA VAL A 247 -2.31 3.63 6.65
C VAL A 247 -3.58 4.34 7.05
N TRP A 248 -4.58 4.30 6.18
CA TRP A 248 -5.85 4.96 6.39
C TRP A 248 -7.00 3.99 6.19
N ASN A 249 -7.82 3.83 7.22
CA ASN A 249 -9.02 3.00 7.19
C ASN A 249 -8.77 1.51 6.86
N ALA A 250 -7.66 0.92 7.32
CA ALA A 250 -7.49 -0.54 7.31
C ALA A 250 -8.66 -1.23 8.04
N GLY A 251 -9.16 -2.35 7.53
CA GLY A 251 -10.36 -3.00 8.04
C GLY A 251 -10.10 -3.78 9.32
N ASP A 252 -8.86 -4.25 9.49
CA ASP A 252 -8.35 -4.84 10.73
C ASP A 252 -7.24 -3.94 11.31
N ASP A 253 -5.99 -4.41 11.38
CA ASP A 253 -4.90 -3.72 12.04
C ASP A 253 -4.16 -2.76 11.10
N ALA A 254 -3.71 -1.60 11.61
CA ALA A 254 -3.03 -0.65 10.75
C ALA A 254 -1.60 -1.10 10.41
N ILE A 255 -0.87 -1.50 11.44
CA ILE A 255 0.54 -1.90 11.40
C ILE A 255 0.61 -3.20 12.18
N ASP A 256 0.86 -4.29 11.47
CA ASP A 256 1.01 -5.62 12.04
C ASP A 256 2.44 -6.10 11.85
N THR A 257 3.04 -6.68 12.89
CA THR A 257 4.36 -7.29 12.77
C THR A 257 4.38 -8.64 13.40
N ASP A 258 4.97 -9.58 12.69
CA ASP A 258 4.97 -10.97 13.06
C ASP A 258 6.36 -11.59 12.83
N GLN A 259 6.61 -12.75 13.45
CA GLN A 259 7.80 -13.57 13.17
C GLN A 259 9.16 -12.83 13.26
N SER A 260 9.28 -11.88 14.21
CA SER A 260 10.51 -11.12 14.48
C SER A 260 11.08 -10.35 13.29
N TRP A 261 10.28 -9.46 12.69
CA TRP A 261 10.82 -8.42 11.83
C TRP A 261 11.88 -7.58 12.57
N SER A 262 12.97 -7.25 11.87
CA SER A 262 14.18 -6.63 12.42
C SER A 262 14.53 -5.28 11.81
N GLY A 263 13.58 -4.68 11.07
CA GLY A 263 13.76 -3.40 10.41
C GLY A 263 13.32 -2.20 11.23
N THR A 264 13.15 -1.08 10.55
CA THR A 264 12.64 0.17 11.12
C THR A 264 11.48 0.71 10.27
N LEU A 265 10.40 1.12 10.94
CA LEU A 265 9.35 1.98 10.39
C LEU A 265 9.61 3.41 10.88
N ASP A 266 10.00 4.30 9.98
CA ASP A 266 10.32 5.69 10.30
C ASP A 266 9.40 6.67 9.58
N ASN A 267 8.84 7.63 10.34
CA ASN A 267 7.89 8.63 9.85
C ASN A 267 6.63 8.00 9.26
N PHE A 268 5.57 7.87 10.05
CA PHE A 268 4.33 7.25 9.59
C PHE A 268 3.07 7.91 10.16
N VAL A 269 1.96 7.73 9.45
CA VAL A 269 0.64 8.17 9.90
C VAL A 269 -0.35 7.00 9.84
N VAL A 270 -1.02 6.71 10.96
CA VAL A 270 -2.15 5.78 11.03
C VAL A 270 -3.43 6.57 11.23
N ILE A 271 -4.49 6.25 10.49
CA ILE A 271 -5.79 6.92 10.57
C ILE A 271 -6.90 5.88 10.65
N ALA A 272 -7.53 5.81 11.82
CA ALA A 272 -8.76 5.10 12.13
C ALA A 272 -8.85 3.68 11.56
N PRO A 273 -7.93 2.76 11.91
CA PRO A 273 -8.09 1.33 11.59
C PRO A 273 -9.35 0.74 12.24
N GLY A 274 -9.77 -0.42 11.75
CA GLY A 274 -10.99 -1.10 12.20
C GLY A 274 -10.78 -1.84 13.50
N ASN A 275 -9.54 -2.25 13.79
CA ASN A 275 -9.19 -2.95 15.00
C ASN A 275 -8.02 -2.27 15.74
N HIS A 276 -6.79 -2.76 15.70
CA HIS A 276 -5.65 -2.19 16.41
C HIS A 276 -4.90 -1.14 15.58
N ASN A 277 -4.36 -0.13 16.25
CA ASN A 277 -3.41 0.78 15.59
C ASN A 277 -2.04 0.12 15.40
N PHE A 278 -1.69 -0.79 16.30
CA PHE A 278 -0.54 -1.66 16.20
C PHE A 278 -0.90 -3.03 16.77
N GLU A 279 -0.65 -4.08 16.00
CA GLU A 279 -0.56 -5.46 16.45
C GLU A 279 0.90 -5.87 16.28
N LEU A 280 1.55 -6.28 17.37
CA LEU A 280 3.01 -6.34 17.42
C LEU A 280 3.45 -7.62 18.09
N ASP A 281 3.44 -8.69 17.30
CA ASP A 281 3.73 -10.03 17.74
C ASP A 281 5.23 -10.32 17.85
N GLY A 282 5.50 -11.41 18.57
CA GLY A 282 6.84 -11.87 18.87
C GLY A 282 7.37 -12.90 17.87
N PRO A 283 8.49 -13.55 18.21
CA PRO A 283 8.98 -14.71 17.46
C PRO A 283 8.04 -15.93 17.62
N GLU A 284 7.76 -16.62 16.52
CA GLU A 284 7.14 -17.97 16.55
C GLU A 284 8.19 -19.09 16.65
N GLY A 285 9.45 -18.81 16.28
CA GLY A 285 10.59 -19.72 16.40
C GLY A 285 11.60 -19.30 17.46
N SER A 286 12.77 -19.94 17.49
CA SER A 286 13.82 -19.57 18.45
C SER A 286 14.63 -18.32 18.06
N MET A 287 14.59 -17.92 16.79
CA MET A 287 15.26 -16.71 16.32
C MET A 287 14.62 -15.48 16.96
N LYS A 288 15.44 -14.60 17.52
CA LYS A 288 14.99 -13.37 18.17
C LYS A 288 15.61 -12.19 17.47
N ALA A 289 14.76 -11.32 16.93
CA ALA A 289 15.15 -10.02 16.44
C ALA A 289 14.03 -9.03 16.78
N GLY A 290 14.42 -7.79 17.08
CA GLY A 290 13.46 -6.72 17.36
C GLY A 290 13.52 -5.63 16.30
N HIS A 291 12.43 -4.92 16.14
CA HIS A 291 12.29 -3.81 15.21
C HIS A 291 12.13 -2.48 15.95
N THR A 292 12.18 -1.38 15.20
CA THR A 292 11.94 -0.03 15.71
C THR A 292 10.79 0.62 14.95
N ILE A 293 9.81 1.17 15.66
CA ILE A 293 8.75 2.01 15.07
C ILE A 293 8.89 3.40 15.66
N GLN A 294 9.06 4.40 14.81
CA GLN A 294 9.39 5.74 15.27
C GLN A 294 8.84 6.90 14.44
N ASN A 295 8.72 8.05 15.12
CA ASN A 295 8.29 9.33 14.56
C ASN A 295 6.89 9.24 13.94
N GLY A 296 5.94 8.76 14.72
CA GLY A 296 4.59 8.41 14.28
C GLY A 296 3.51 9.41 14.70
N THR A 297 2.42 9.43 13.94
CA THR A 297 1.15 10.05 14.38
C THR A 297 0.00 9.10 14.12
N VAL A 298 -0.79 8.86 15.14
CA VAL A 298 -1.91 7.92 15.12
C VAL A 298 -3.18 8.69 15.42
N VAL A 299 -4.10 8.75 14.47
CA VAL A 299 -5.47 9.21 14.68
C VAL A 299 -6.29 7.96 14.98
N ALA A 300 -6.45 7.61 16.25
CA ALA A 300 -7.00 6.31 16.63
C ALA A 300 -8.45 6.10 16.16
N ASN A 301 -9.24 7.18 16.11
CA ASN A 301 -10.65 7.13 15.75
C ASN A 301 -11.03 8.21 14.74
N ASP A 302 -12.00 7.89 13.88
CA ASP A 302 -12.75 8.86 13.08
C ASP A 302 -14.26 8.61 13.31
N PRO A 303 -14.83 9.21 14.38
CA PRO A 303 -16.25 9.03 14.70
C PRO A 303 -17.19 9.51 13.60
N SER A 304 -16.74 10.45 12.75
CA SER A 304 -17.55 10.95 11.63
C SER A 304 -17.76 9.89 10.53
N ALA A 305 -16.81 8.96 10.41
CA ALA A 305 -16.88 7.80 9.54
C ALA A 305 -17.33 6.53 10.28
N SER A 306 -17.77 6.62 11.53
CA SER A 306 -18.09 5.47 12.40
C SER A 306 -16.93 4.48 12.55
N ARG A 307 -15.69 4.96 12.53
CA ARG A 307 -14.49 4.14 12.67
C ARG A 307 -13.85 4.34 14.03
N VAL A 308 -13.77 3.25 14.79
CA VAL A 308 -13.23 3.23 16.14
C VAL A 308 -12.31 2.03 16.27
N SER A 309 -11.04 2.28 16.59
CA SER A 309 -10.07 1.19 16.82
C SER A 309 -10.35 0.51 18.17
N SER A 310 -10.07 -0.78 18.30
CA SER A 310 -10.22 -1.54 19.54
C SER A 310 -9.17 -1.13 20.59
N ASP A 311 -7.89 -1.14 20.21
CA ASP A 311 -6.76 -0.79 21.08
C ASP A 311 -5.76 0.16 20.41
N LEU A 312 -4.87 0.73 21.23
CA LEU A 312 -3.81 1.63 20.78
C LEU A 312 -2.56 0.86 20.38
N ILE A 313 -2.10 -0.05 21.24
CA ILE A 313 -0.90 -0.86 21.00
C ILE A 313 -1.20 -2.25 21.57
N ASN A 314 -1.36 -3.23 20.69
CA ASN A 314 -1.46 -4.64 21.04
C ASN A 314 -0.07 -5.28 20.96
N LEU A 315 0.31 -5.94 22.04
CA LEU A 315 1.60 -6.57 22.27
C LEU A 315 1.41 -7.90 22.97
N ASP A 316 2.20 -8.86 22.52
CA ASP A 316 2.34 -10.19 23.07
C ASP A 316 3.41 -10.29 24.17
N ASP A 317 3.41 -11.40 24.91
CA ASP A 317 4.35 -11.59 26.03
C ASP A 317 5.82 -11.72 25.59
N ASN A 318 6.02 -12.07 24.32
CA ASN A 318 7.32 -12.28 23.66
C ASN A 318 7.65 -11.18 22.63
N SER A 319 6.84 -10.13 22.47
CA SER A 319 7.10 -9.03 21.52
C SER A 319 8.48 -8.40 21.71
N MET A 320 9.10 -7.99 20.61
CA MET A 320 10.45 -7.41 20.60
C MET A 320 10.45 -6.10 19.79
N VAL A 321 10.18 -4.97 20.45
CA VAL A 321 9.99 -3.69 19.74
C VAL A 321 10.47 -2.48 20.54
N VAL A 322 11.06 -1.54 19.82
CA VAL A 322 11.40 -0.22 20.32
C VAL A 322 10.43 0.81 19.72
N LEU A 323 9.59 1.41 20.56
CA LEU A 323 8.60 2.42 20.17
C LEU A 323 9.08 3.82 20.56
N LYS A 324 9.20 4.72 19.58
CA LYS A 324 9.78 6.07 19.79
C LYS A 324 8.97 7.20 19.16
N ASN A 325 8.72 8.26 19.91
CA ASN A 325 8.13 9.51 19.39
C ASN A 325 6.82 9.27 18.62
N ILE A 326 5.88 8.55 19.24
CA ILE A 326 4.59 8.24 18.63
C ILE A 326 3.53 9.04 19.38
N TRP A 327 2.79 9.85 18.64
CA TRP A 327 1.70 10.64 19.17
C TRP A 327 0.35 10.05 18.75
N PHE A 328 -0.49 9.71 19.72
CA PHE A 328 -1.86 9.27 19.53
C PHE A 328 -2.84 10.41 19.79
N THR A 329 -3.74 10.64 18.86
CA THR A 329 -4.84 11.59 18.94
C THR A 329 -6.17 10.91 18.64
N GLN A 330 -7.28 11.58 18.95
CA GLN A 330 -8.62 11.00 18.91
C GLN A 330 -8.74 9.71 19.74
N VAL A 331 -8.00 9.61 20.86
CA VAL A 331 -8.05 8.45 21.75
C VAL A 331 -9.42 8.39 22.42
N GLY A 332 -10.10 7.26 22.22
CA GLY A 332 -11.43 6.95 22.74
C GLY A 332 -11.35 6.19 24.06
N ALA A 333 -12.47 6.19 24.79
CA ALA A 333 -12.57 5.43 26.04
C ALA A 333 -12.39 3.93 25.79
N GLY A 334 -11.64 3.26 26.67
CA GLY A 334 -11.43 1.80 26.61
C GLY A 334 -10.21 1.37 25.80
N GLN A 335 -9.70 2.18 24.87
CA GLN A 335 -8.52 1.88 24.07
C GLN A 335 -7.25 1.93 24.92
N LYS A 336 -6.38 0.92 24.80
CA LYS A 336 -5.23 0.78 25.68
C LYS A 336 -3.94 0.42 24.94
N ILE A 337 -2.83 0.67 25.63
CA ILE A 337 -1.64 -0.17 25.53
C ILE A 337 -1.96 -1.46 26.30
N ASN A 338 -2.14 -2.58 25.58
CA ASN A 338 -2.72 -3.81 26.13
C ASN A 338 -1.78 -4.52 27.14
N ARG A 339 -0.47 -4.28 27.05
CA ARG A 339 0.57 -4.95 27.82
C ARG A 339 1.78 -4.05 28.01
N VAL A 340 2.27 -4.03 29.24
CA VAL A 340 3.45 -3.24 29.66
C VAL A 340 4.38 -4.04 30.58
N SER A 341 4.18 -5.35 30.66
CA SER A 341 4.99 -6.28 31.43
C SER A 341 5.12 -7.57 30.66
N PHE A 342 6.35 -8.07 30.56
CA PHE A 342 6.74 -9.12 29.63
C PHE A 342 7.59 -10.14 30.37
N ASN A 343 7.31 -11.44 30.20
CA ASN A 343 8.20 -12.47 30.74
C ASN A 343 9.38 -12.75 29.81
N THR A 344 9.16 -12.65 28.49
CA THR A 344 10.16 -13.05 27.48
C THR A 344 10.42 -12.00 26.41
N GLY A 345 9.53 -11.03 26.25
CA GLY A 345 9.64 -9.92 25.31
C GLY A 345 10.61 -8.82 25.75
N GLU A 346 11.05 -8.04 24.77
CA GLU A 346 11.95 -6.90 24.94
C GLU A 346 11.29 -5.66 24.32
N VAL A 347 10.44 -5.01 25.09
CA VAL A 347 9.68 -3.82 24.66
C VAL A 347 10.15 -2.57 25.38
N SER A 348 10.35 -1.49 24.63
CA SER A 348 10.67 -0.18 25.22
C SER A 348 9.83 0.94 24.61
N PHE A 349 9.43 1.87 25.48
CA PHE A 349 8.65 3.05 25.11
C PHE A 349 9.49 4.30 25.38
N SER A 350 9.53 5.23 24.43
CA SER A 350 10.22 6.51 24.59
C SER A 350 9.50 7.62 23.83
N GLY A 351 8.93 8.60 24.52
CA GLY A 351 8.23 9.70 23.87
C GLY A 351 6.89 9.27 23.27
N ILE A 352 6.23 8.29 23.88
CA ILE A 352 4.88 7.88 23.53
C ILE A 352 3.91 8.84 24.20
N THR A 353 3.08 9.49 23.41
CA THR A 353 2.21 10.57 23.88
C THR A 353 0.78 10.29 23.51
N LEU A 354 -0.12 10.24 24.52
CA LEU A 354 -1.56 10.12 24.29
C LEU A 354 -2.23 11.48 24.49
N ASN A 355 -3.04 11.92 23.52
CA ASN A 355 -3.87 13.12 23.63
C ASN A 355 -5.11 12.84 24.50
N VAL A 356 -4.86 12.70 25.80
CA VAL A 356 -5.86 12.49 26.85
C VAL A 356 -5.56 13.43 28.02
N ALA A 357 -6.51 13.61 28.94
CA ALA A 357 -6.24 14.33 30.17
C ALA A 357 -5.25 13.54 31.05
N ALA A 358 -4.35 14.24 31.76
CA ALA A 358 -3.27 13.60 32.51
C ALA A 358 -3.78 12.66 33.61
N ASP A 359 -4.93 12.95 34.20
CA ASP A 359 -5.61 12.12 35.20
C ASP A 359 -6.32 10.90 34.60
N GLN A 360 -6.51 10.85 33.28
CA GLN A 360 -7.07 9.72 32.54
C GLN A 360 -6.00 8.80 31.93
N LEU A 361 -4.73 9.21 31.91
CA LEU A 361 -3.66 8.42 31.26
C LEU A 361 -3.63 6.95 31.74
N ALA A 362 -3.79 6.74 33.04
CA ALA A 362 -3.75 5.41 33.63
C ALA A 362 -4.87 4.47 33.14
N THR A 363 -6.00 5.00 32.63
CA THR A 363 -7.08 4.15 32.10
C THR A 363 -6.79 3.60 30.71
N HIS A 364 -5.79 4.16 30.04
CA HIS A 364 -5.32 3.77 28.69
C HIS A 364 -4.07 2.89 28.73
N VAL A 365 -3.71 2.37 29.89
CA VAL A 365 -2.60 1.42 30.06
C VAL A 365 -3.10 0.24 30.87
N ASN A 366 -2.93 -0.98 30.37
CA ASN A 366 -3.23 -2.18 31.13
C ASN A 366 -2.07 -2.52 32.07
N GLY A 367 -2.00 -1.82 33.20
CA GLY A 367 -0.94 -1.95 34.19
C GLY A 367 -0.45 -0.59 34.69
N SER A 368 0.74 -0.57 35.29
CA SER A 368 1.40 0.69 35.63
C SER A 368 1.86 1.42 34.36
N ILE A 369 1.71 2.74 34.32
CA ILE A 369 2.21 3.56 33.21
C ILE A 369 3.72 3.31 33.07
N PRO A 370 4.21 2.78 31.93
CA PRO A 370 5.62 2.50 31.74
C PRO A 370 6.40 3.80 31.52
N GLU A 371 7.71 3.75 31.76
CA GLU A 371 8.60 4.86 31.44
C GLU A 371 8.47 5.24 29.94
N GLY A 372 8.49 6.55 29.65
CA GLY A 372 8.40 7.06 28.29
C GLY A 372 6.98 7.19 27.72
N VAL A 373 5.93 6.81 28.45
CA VAL A 373 4.52 7.07 28.12
C VAL A 373 3.99 8.26 28.93
N GLN A 374 3.36 9.22 28.26
CA GLN A 374 2.80 10.41 28.90
C GLN A 374 1.54 10.93 28.20
N ALA A 375 0.81 11.81 28.86
CA ALA A 375 -0.30 12.54 28.27
C ALA A 375 0.19 13.89 27.73
N ALA A 376 -0.10 14.20 26.46
CA ALA A 376 0.04 15.55 25.92
C ALA A 376 -0.79 15.73 24.64
N SER A 377 -1.25 16.97 24.41
CA SER A 377 -2.20 17.25 23.33
C SER A 377 -1.57 17.44 21.96
N ASN A 378 -0.30 17.86 21.89
CA ASN A 378 0.39 18.13 20.63
C ASN A 378 1.92 18.19 20.84
N PRO A 379 2.60 17.03 20.90
CA PRO A 379 4.05 16.99 21.10
C PRO A 379 4.80 17.43 19.83
N THR A 380 6.03 17.92 20.00
CA THR A 380 6.93 18.24 18.87
C THR A 380 7.42 16.98 18.14
N ALA A 381 7.64 15.89 18.89
CA ALA A 381 8.15 14.63 18.36
C ALA A 381 6.97 13.74 17.90
N LYS A 382 6.74 13.73 16.58
CA LYS A 382 5.64 13.06 15.88
C LYS A 382 5.94 12.97 14.38
N ALA A 383 4.99 12.52 13.56
CA ALA A 383 5.19 12.42 12.12
C ALA A 383 5.41 13.79 11.46
N ASN A 384 6.30 13.82 10.47
CA ASN A 384 6.44 14.92 9.52
C ASN A 384 5.48 14.70 8.35
N VAL A 385 4.29 15.27 8.43
CA VAL A 385 3.26 15.14 7.37
C VAL A 385 3.59 15.93 6.09
N SER A 386 4.54 16.87 6.12
CA SER A 386 4.87 17.70 4.95
C SER A 386 5.46 16.91 3.78
N VAL A 387 6.07 15.75 4.04
CA VAL A 387 6.61 14.85 3.01
C VAL A 387 5.55 13.90 2.45
N LEU A 388 4.32 13.92 2.99
CA LEU A 388 3.21 13.04 2.63
C LEU A 388 2.14 13.74 1.78
N ASN A 389 2.42 14.93 1.22
CA ASN A 389 1.43 15.73 0.45
C ASN A 389 0.97 15.10 -0.89
N TRP A 390 1.61 14.01 -1.30
CA TRP A 390 1.30 13.24 -2.50
C TRP A 390 0.20 12.19 -2.27
N THR A 391 -0.17 11.92 -1.02
CA THR A 391 -1.09 10.82 -0.67
C THR A 391 -2.56 11.23 -0.86
N TRP A 392 -3.45 10.25 -1.03
CA TRP A 392 -4.88 10.50 -1.02
C TRP A 392 -5.32 11.07 0.34
N ALA A 393 -4.82 10.54 1.46
CA ALA A 393 -5.11 11.06 2.79
C ALA A 393 -4.82 12.56 2.92
N SER A 394 -3.71 13.04 2.33
CA SER A 394 -3.41 14.48 2.26
C SER A 394 -4.44 15.25 1.45
N LYS A 395 -4.80 14.77 0.25
CA LYS A 395 -5.82 15.41 -0.61
C LYS A 395 -7.20 15.44 0.04
N ALA A 396 -7.52 14.44 0.84
CA ALA A 396 -8.74 14.36 1.64
C ALA A 396 -8.69 15.21 2.93
N GLY A 397 -7.60 15.94 3.18
CA GLY A 397 -7.45 16.82 4.34
C GLY A 397 -7.24 16.07 5.67
N LYS A 398 -6.90 14.78 5.65
CA LYS A 398 -6.78 13.97 6.87
C LYS A 398 -5.59 14.33 7.75
N PHE A 399 -4.65 15.14 7.24
CA PHE A 399 -3.53 15.66 8.02
C PHE A 399 -3.82 17.03 8.66
N ALA A 400 -5.03 17.56 8.54
CA ALA A 400 -5.39 18.83 9.16
C ALA A 400 -5.23 18.77 10.69
N GLY A 401 -4.33 19.59 11.23
CA GLY A 401 -4.05 19.64 12.66
C GLY A 401 -3.01 18.61 13.17
N LEU A 402 -2.41 17.82 12.28
CA LEU A 402 -1.34 16.89 12.61
C LEU A 402 0.03 17.55 12.61
#